data_AF-A0A524M0U5-F1
#
_entry.id   AF-A0A524M0U5-F1
#
_cell.length_a   1.000
_cell.length_b   1.000
_cell.length_c   1.000
_cell.angle_alpha   90.00
_cell.angle_beta   90.00
_cell.angle_gamma   90.00
#
_symmetry.space_group_name_H-M   'P 1'
#
loop_
_entity.id
_entity.type
_entity.pdbx_description
1 polymer ?
#
loop_
_entity_poly.entity_id
_entity_poly.type
_entity_poly.pdbx_seq_one_letter_code
_entity_poly.pdbx_strand_id
1 'polypeptide(L)'
;MSNVVVIFDPSGLRVLVERGTTSLEAARRVGLHISSDCGGRGTCGKCRVVVHPVRTHSIYDMEHLSNGELRIGTRLACRYKIEEKTRIILPQRKDQIKILSKSETKEWTIDHGLQNQFGIALDLGTTTMVAYLLDLSNGVQIAQVESLNPQTAFGEDVISRITYASREKDGPIVLQERFINEINHQINKLVEITGISQNQISRIAIVGNTAMHHLLLAADTHTLGMAPYQPSISGPTMTKPLQIGIQMSDSSELYLPSNIAGFVGGDTVGFILSQRLDLVDDVVIGIDIGTNGEIVLSDHGKLYCCSAAAGPAFEGATILHGMRGQTGAIEYLSIDDKDERPEISVIGEGPPRGLCGSAIIDVVAELHKAGIIDDTGRLLKLSRRVQETKKYGPSYSIVTKEESVQRNQIIFTQKDVRQVQLAKAAIQAGTTLLLE
;
A
#
# COMPACT_ATOMS: atom_id res chain seq x y z
N MET A 1 4.41 -32.33 24.08
CA MET A 1 3.81 -31.04 24.47
C MET A 1 3.02 -30.53 23.28
N SER A 2 1.80 -30.03 23.48
CA SER A 2 0.94 -29.58 22.37
C SER A 2 1.43 -28.23 21.85
N ASN A 3 1.71 -28.15 20.56
CA ASN A 3 2.04 -26.89 19.90
C ASN A 3 0.79 -26.03 19.69
N VAL A 4 0.97 -24.72 19.62
CA VAL A 4 -0.10 -23.72 19.41
C VAL A 4 0.31 -22.73 18.32
N VAL A 5 -0.67 -22.35 17.50
CA VAL A 5 -0.47 -21.38 16.41
C VAL A 5 -0.65 -19.97 16.95
N VAL A 6 0.30 -19.12 16.62
CA VAL A 6 0.27 -17.69 16.92
C VAL A 6 0.27 -16.91 15.63
N ILE A 7 -0.58 -15.90 15.56
CA ILE A 7 -0.70 -15.01 14.41
C ILE A 7 -0.26 -13.62 14.85
N PHE A 8 0.64 -12.99 14.09
CA PHE A 8 1.07 -11.62 14.33
C PHE A 8 0.42 -10.66 13.34
N ASP A 9 -0.16 -9.57 13.85
CA ASP A 9 -0.71 -8.49 13.02
C ASP A 9 0.14 -7.23 13.13
N PRO A 10 0.20 -6.41 12.06
CA PRO A 10 -0.54 -6.53 10.79
C PRO A 10 0.08 -7.49 9.76
N SER A 11 1.27 -8.03 10.02
CA SER A 11 2.04 -8.79 9.02
C SER A 11 1.39 -10.09 8.55
N GLY A 12 0.40 -10.61 9.29
CA GLY A 12 -0.25 -11.89 9.00
C GLY A 12 0.65 -13.11 9.25
N LEU A 13 1.88 -12.89 9.75
CA LEU A 13 2.87 -13.95 9.96
C LEU A 13 2.38 -14.95 11.00
N ARG A 14 2.51 -16.24 10.68
CA ARG A 14 2.07 -17.34 11.53
C ARG A 14 3.27 -18.13 12.02
N VAL A 15 3.26 -18.48 13.31
CA VAL A 15 4.31 -19.30 13.91
C VAL A 15 3.71 -20.38 14.79
N LEU A 16 4.27 -21.58 14.68
CA LEU A 16 3.97 -22.68 15.58
C LEU A 16 4.96 -22.65 16.75
N VAL A 17 4.46 -22.53 17.98
CA VAL A 17 5.28 -22.50 19.19
C VAL A 17 4.80 -23.51 20.22
N GLU A 18 5.68 -23.90 21.13
CA GLU A 18 5.30 -24.72 22.28
C GLU A 18 4.46 -23.88 23.25
N ARG A 19 3.47 -24.51 23.90
CA ARG A 19 2.72 -23.85 24.98
C ARG A 19 3.66 -23.33 26.07
N GLY A 20 3.38 -22.12 26.53
CA GLY A 20 4.21 -21.41 27.51
C GLY A 20 5.31 -20.53 26.89
N THR A 21 5.53 -20.60 25.56
CA THR A 21 6.43 -19.68 24.84
C THR A 21 5.92 -18.24 25.00
N THR A 22 6.84 -17.29 25.21
CA THR A 22 6.43 -15.88 25.34
C THR A 22 6.12 -15.24 23.98
N SER A 23 5.25 -14.24 23.97
CA SER A 23 4.98 -13.46 22.75
C SER A 23 6.24 -12.86 22.13
N LEU A 24 7.20 -12.44 22.96
CA LEU A 24 8.49 -11.90 22.49
C LEU A 24 9.35 -12.96 21.80
N GLU A 25 9.43 -14.16 22.35
CA GLU A 25 10.17 -15.27 21.74
C GLU A 25 9.51 -15.74 20.45
N ALA A 26 8.18 -15.83 20.44
CA ALA A 26 7.40 -16.16 19.25
C ALA A 26 7.63 -15.15 18.12
N ALA A 27 7.68 -13.84 18.43
CA ALA A 27 7.93 -12.78 17.46
C ALA A 27 9.33 -12.87 16.84
N ARG A 28 10.35 -13.15 17.66
CA ARG A 28 11.74 -13.32 17.19
C ARG A 28 11.90 -14.48 16.21
N ARG A 29 11.14 -15.57 16.38
CA ARG A 29 11.19 -16.73 15.48
C ARG A 29 10.74 -16.40 14.06
N VAL A 30 9.90 -15.38 13.88
CA VAL A 30 9.39 -14.92 12.58
C VAL A 30 10.02 -13.59 12.14
N GLY A 31 11.15 -13.21 12.74
CA GLY A 31 11.86 -11.98 12.36
C GLY A 31 11.15 -10.68 12.75
N LEU A 32 10.12 -10.72 13.60
CA LEU A 32 9.42 -9.52 14.07
C LEU A 32 10.13 -8.90 15.27
N HIS A 33 10.37 -7.59 15.18
CA HIS A 33 11.02 -6.84 16.23
C HIS A 33 10.00 -6.26 17.23
N ILE A 34 10.13 -6.62 18.51
CA ILE A 34 9.44 -6.00 19.64
C ILE A 34 10.50 -5.43 20.58
N SER A 35 10.36 -4.16 20.97
CA SER A 35 11.29 -3.49 21.90
C SER A 35 11.45 -4.30 23.19
N SER A 36 12.68 -4.67 23.53
CA SER A 36 12.98 -5.49 24.71
C SER A 36 14.18 -4.96 25.49
N ASP A 37 14.20 -3.66 25.80
CA ASP A 37 15.33 -2.96 26.43
C ASP A 37 15.75 -3.56 27.79
N CYS A 38 14.81 -4.16 28.53
CA CYS A 38 15.11 -4.85 29.78
C CYS A 38 15.62 -6.29 29.59
N GLY A 39 15.78 -6.77 28.37
CA GLY A 39 16.15 -8.17 28.07
C GLY A 39 15.05 -9.18 28.40
N GLY A 40 13.79 -8.75 28.49
CA GLY A 40 12.65 -9.62 28.78
C GLY A 40 12.33 -9.83 30.27
N ARG A 41 12.94 -9.03 31.15
CA ARG A 41 12.71 -9.10 32.61
C ARG A 41 11.37 -8.51 33.09
N GLY A 42 10.64 -7.82 32.21
CA GLY A 42 9.35 -7.21 32.53
C GLY A 42 9.43 -5.88 33.27
N THR A 43 10.60 -5.24 33.36
CA THR A 43 10.83 -4.06 34.21
C THR A 43 10.80 -2.71 33.48
N CYS A 44 10.73 -2.67 32.14
CA CYS A 44 10.76 -1.42 31.37
C CYS A 44 9.41 -1.02 30.77
N GLY A 45 8.42 -1.91 30.73
CA GLY A 45 7.09 -1.63 30.15
C GLY A 45 7.05 -1.31 28.65
N LYS A 46 8.15 -1.47 27.89
CA LYS A 46 8.25 -1.07 26.47
C LYS A 46 7.79 -2.13 25.46
N CYS A 47 7.75 -3.40 25.86
CA CYS A 47 7.40 -4.53 24.99
C CYS A 47 5.88 -4.74 24.85
N ARG A 48 5.10 -3.67 24.67
CA ARG A 48 3.63 -3.77 24.68
C ARG A 48 3.14 -4.55 23.46
N VAL A 49 2.10 -5.35 23.61
CA VAL A 49 1.34 -6.01 22.53
C VAL A 49 -0.12 -6.10 22.94
N VAL A 50 -1.04 -6.21 21.99
CA VAL A 50 -2.45 -6.51 22.28
C VAL A 50 -2.71 -7.97 21.95
N VAL A 51 -3.29 -8.71 22.89
CA VAL A 51 -3.58 -10.14 22.73
C VAL A 51 -5.07 -10.37 22.53
N HIS A 52 -5.40 -11.18 21.52
CA HIS A 52 -6.76 -11.62 21.24
C HIS A 52 -6.84 -13.15 21.18
N PRO A 53 -7.88 -13.76 21.79
CA PRO A 53 -8.88 -13.14 22.66
C PRO A 53 -8.28 -12.51 23.93
N VAL A 54 -8.97 -11.54 24.56
CA VAL A 54 -8.47 -10.89 25.78
C VAL A 54 -8.35 -11.93 26.90
N ARG A 55 -7.18 -11.99 27.53
CA ARG A 55 -6.85 -12.96 28.60
C ARG A 55 -6.44 -12.27 29.89
N THR A 56 -6.24 -13.01 30.97
CA THR A 56 -5.83 -12.44 32.27
C THR A 56 -4.49 -11.70 32.16
N HIS A 57 -4.35 -10.60 32.88
CA HIS A 57 -3.09 -9.85 32.99
C HIS A 57 -2.22 -10.38 34.13
N SER A 58 -0.90 -10.20 34.01
CA SER A 58 0.08 -10.55 35.04
C SER A 58 0.34 -9.39 36.01
N ILE A 59 1.10 -9.66 37.08
CA ILE A 59 1.57 -8.61 38.00
C ILE A 59 2.45 -7.56 37.30
N TYR A 60 3.28 -7.99 36.34
CA TYR A 60 4.15 -7.11 35.56
C TYR A 60 3.35 -6.18 34.64
N ASP A 61 2.19 -6.63 34.17
CA ASP A 61 1.30 -5.82 33.36
C ASP A 61 0.69 -4.69 34.21
N MET A 62 0.27 -4.98 35.45
CA MET A 62 -0.32 -3.98 36.35
C MET A 62 0.67 -2.90 36.80
N GLU A 63 1.96 -3.22 36.87
CA GLU A 63 3.02 -2.26 37.23
C GLU A 63 3.29 -1.22 36.12
N HIS A 64 2.93 -1.53 34.88
CA HIS A 64 3.35 -0.74 33.71
C HIS A 64 2.21 -0.30 32.77
N LEU A 65 1.02 -0.90 32.89
CA LEU A 65 -0.13 -0.67 32.02
C LEU A 65 -1.33 -0.17 32.84
N SER A 66 -2.06 0.79 32.28
CA SER A 66 -3.28 1.32 32.90
C SER A 66 -4.43 0.29 32.87
N ASN A 67 -5.41 0.45 33.76
CA ASN A 67 -6.62 -0.39 33.76
C ASN A 67 -7.36 -0.37 32.40
N GLY A 68 -7.29 0.73 31.65
CA GLY A 68 -7.84 0.82 30.30
C GLY A 68 -7.11 -0.08 29.31
N GLU A 69 -5.78 -0.02 29.29
CA GLU A 69 -4.92 -0.89 28.47
C GLU A 69 -5.12 -2.37 28.81
N LEU A 70 -5.23 -2.70 30.11
CA LEU A 70 -5.46 -4.07 30.54
C LEU A 70 -6.81 -4.63 30.03
N ARG A 71 -7.87 -3.81 30.04
CA ARG A 71 -9.22 -4.15 29.58
C ARG A 71 -9.29 -4.46 28.08
N ILE A 72 -8.53 -3.73 27.25
CA ILE A 72 -8.49 -3.94 25.79
C ILE A 72 -7.51 -5.04 25.36
N GLY A 73 -6.87 -5.73 26.31
CA GLY A 73 -5.97 -6.85 26.03
C GLY A 73 -4.50 -6.48 25.86
N THR A 74 -4.06 -5.29 26.25
CA THR A 74 -2.63 -4.93 26.21
C THR A 74 -1.83 -5.70 27.25
N ARG A 75 -0.78 -6.42 26.85
CA ARG A 75 0.11 -7.19 27.71
C ARG A 75 1.57 -6.89 27.38
N LEU A 76 2.48 -7.17 28.30
CA LEU A 76 3.92 -7.14 28.05
C LEU A 76 4.35 -8.42 27.34
N ALA A 77 4.78 -8.30 26.09
CA ALA A 77 5.15 -9.42 25.22
C ALA A 77 6.22 -10.33 25.82
N CYS A 78 7.12 -9.79 26.66
CA CYS A 78 8.15 -10.59 27.30
C CYS A 78 7.67 -11.44 28.48
N ARG A 79 6.47 -11.18 29.00
CA ARG A 79 5.88 -11.89 30.14
C ARG A 79 4.60 -12.65 29.79
N TYR A 80 3.92 -12.26 28.72
CA TYR A 80 2.75 -12.97 28.23
C TYR A 80 3.15 -14.32 27.64
N LYS A 81 2.62 -15.40 28.22
CA LYS A 81 2.82 -16.78 27.77
C LYS A 81 1.64 -17.24 26.94
N ILE A 82 1.95 -17.91 25.82
CA ILE A 82 0.96 -18.39 24.87
C ILE A 82 0.57 -19.83 25.24
N GLU A 83 -0.67 -20.03 25.69
CA GLU A 83 -1.19 -21.35 26.08
C GLU A 83 -2.14 -21.97 25.03
N GLU A 84 -2.64 -21.16 24.10
CA GLU A 84 -3.64 -21.54 23.09
C GLU A 84 -3.52 -20.66 21.83
N LYS A 85 -4.36 -20.92 20.82
CA LYS A 85 -4.40 -20.12 19.58
C LYS A 85 -4.62 -18.64 19.93
N THR A 86 -3.61 -17.83 19.67
CA THR A 86 -3.59 -16.42 20.09
C THR A 86 -3.18 -15.53 18.92
N ARG A 87 -3.91 -14.43 18.74
CA ARG A 87 -3.58 -13.35 17.83
C ARG A 87 -2.87 -12.26 18.62
N ILE A 88 -1.64 -11.93 18.20
CA ILE A 88 -0.80 -10.91 18.82
C ILE A 88 -0.74 -9.73 17.87
N ILE A 89 -1.42 -8.66 18.25
CA ILE A 89 -1.40 -7.40 17.52
C ILE A 89 -0.21 -6.62 18.06
N LEU A 90 0.78 -6.40 17.20
CA LEU A 90 1.90 -5.54 17.54
C LEU A 90 1.35 -4.10 17.61
N PRO A 91 1.63 -3.34 18.68
CA PRO A 91 1.33 -1.93 18.65
C PRO A 91 2.18 -1.38 17.53
N GLN A 92 1.52 -0.86 16.51
CA GLN A 92 2.22 -0.02 15.55
C GLN A 92 2.92 1.05 16.38
N ARG A 93 4.20 1.30 16.08
CA ARG A 93 4.93 2.40 16.71
C ARG A 93 4.02 3.62 16.65
N LYS A 94 4.08 4.48 17.67
CA LYS A 94 3.28 5.72 17.73
C LYS A 94 3.57 6.71 16.59
N ASP A 95 4.33 6.30 15.58
CA ASP A 95 4.23 6.79 14.21
C ASP A 95 3.19 5.95 13.46
N GLN A 96 1.94 6.42 13.50
CA GLN A 96 0.88 6.25 12.47
C GLN A 96 -0.52 6.24 13.10
N ILE A 97 -1.17 7.40 12.99
CA ILE A 97 -2.54 7.64 12.52
C ILE A 97 -3.59 6.56 12.90
N LYS A 98 -4.59 7.00 13.67
CA LYS A 98 -5.85 6.29 13.95
C LYS A 98 -6.53 5.84 12.64
N ILE A 99 -6.51 4.54 12.34
CA ILE A 99 -7.43 3.93 11.37
C ILE A 99 -8.40 3.01 12.12
N LEU A 100 -9.67 3.10 11.74
CA LEU A 100 -10.79 2.36 12.30
C LEU A 100 -10.50 0.86 12.44
N SER A 101 -10.78 0.38 13.64
CA SER A 101 -10.72 -1.00 14.08
C SER A 101 -11.84 -1.82 13.44
N LYS A 102 -11.54 -2.51 12.34
CA LYS A 102 -12.02 -3.86 11.96
C LYS A 102 -11.45 -4.22 10.58
N SER A 103 -10.35 -4.97 10.57
CA SER A 103 -9.98 -5.79 9.42
C SER A 103 -10.47 -7.20 9.72
N GLU A 104 -11.55 -7.61 9.06
CA GLU A 104 -11.96 -9.01 9.03
C GLU A 104 -11.08 -9.75 8.02
N THR A 105 -9.91 -10.22 8.47
CA THR A 105 -9.13 -11.20 7.72
C THR A 105 -9.89 -12.53 7.77
N LYS A 106 -10.59 -12.88 6.69
CA LYS A 106 -11.16 -14.23 6.51
C LYS A 106 -10.05 -15.29 6.55
N GLU A 107 -10.32 -16.40 7.25
CA GLU A 107 -9.41 -17.55 7.30
C GLU A 107 -9.33 -18.18 5.90
N TRP A 108 -8.19 -18.03 5.23
CA TRP A 108 -7.87 -18.77 4.01
C TRP A 108 -7.71 -20.26 4.37
N THR A 109 -8.41 -21.14 3.65
CA THR A 109 -8.02 -22.55 3.56
C THR A 109 -6.65 -22.60 2.89
N ILE A 110 -5.62 -22.87 3.69
CA ILE A 110 -4.25 -23.03 3.20
C ILE A 110 -4.24 -24.30 2.36
N ASP A 111 -4.05 -24.15 1.05
CA ASP A 111 -3.63 -25.24 0.18
C ASP A 111 -2.41 -25.92 0.81
N HIS A 112 -2.30 -27.25 0.76
CA HIS A 112 -1.13 -27.95 1.30
C HIS A 112 0.20 -27.53 0.64
N GLY A 113 0.10 -26.70 -0.40
CA GLY A 113 1.16 -25.88 -0.92
C GLY A 113 2.15 -26.69 -1.72
N LEU A 114 2.86 -26.03 -2.63
CA LEU A 114 3.86 -26.70 -3.44
C LEU A 114 5.19 -26.71 -2.68
N GLN A 115 5.50 -27.83 -2.02
CA GLN A 115 6.74 -28.01 -1.26
C GLN A 115 7.97 -27.72 -2.14
N ASN A 116 8.92 -26.95 -1.59
CA ASN A 116 10.15 -26.51 -2.28
C ASN A 116 9.92 -25.75 -3.60
N GLN A 117 8.74 -25.18 -3.80
CA GLN A 117 8.44 -24.32 -4.94
C GLN A 117 8.12 -22.90 -4.49
N PHE A 118 8.50 -21.96 -5.34
CA PHE A 118 8.27 -20.54 -5.13
C PHE A 118 7.37 -19.99 -6.22
N GLY A 119 6.66 -18.91 -5.88
CA GLY A 119 5.85 -18.15 -6.80
C GLY A 119 6.24 -16.69 -6.79
N ILE A 120 5.94 -15.99 -7.88
CA ILE A 120 6.07 -14.54 -7.95
C ILE A 120 4.68 -13.92 -8.06
N ALA A 121 4.38 -12.96 -7.21
CA ALA A 121 3.29 -12.02 -7.41
C ALA A 121 3.89 -10.70 -7.89
N LEU A 122 3.45 -10.20 -9.05
CA LEU A 122 3.98 -8.99 -9.66
C LEU A 122 2.87 -7.98 -9.91
N ASP A 123 3.04 -6.77 -9.39
CA ASP A 123 2.15 -5.63 -9.65
C ASP A 123 2.75 -4.71 -10.72
N LEU A 124 2.06 -4.61 -11.86
CA LEU A 124 2.38 -3.72 -12.96
C LEU A 124 1.62 -2.40 -12.83
N GLY A 125 2.16 -1.51 -12.01
CA GLY A 125 1.70 -0.13 -11.93
C GLY A 125 2.14 0.72 -13.12
N THR A 126 1.42 1.82 -13.37
CA THR A 126 1.76 2.78 -14.43
C THR A 126 3.14 3.42 -14.19
N THR A 127 3.54 3.63 -12.93
CA THR A 127 4.82 4.28 -12.60
C THR A 127 5.82 3.34 -11.94
N THR A 128 5.36 2.30 -11.26
CA THR A 128 6.21 1.41 -10.46
C THR A 128 5.80 -0.04 -10.66
N MET A 129 6.79 -0.92 -10.70
CA MET A 129 6.61 -2.36 -10.77
C MET A 129 7.17 -2.98 -9.49
N VAL A 130 6.39 -3.84 -8.84
CA VAL A 130 6.82 -4.51 -7.60
C VAL A 130 6.63 -6.01 -7.74
N ALA A 131 7.69 -6.78 -7.49
CA ALA A 131 7.65 -8.23 -7.50
C ALA A 131 7.92 -8.79 -6.11
N TYR A 132 7.05 -9.70 -5.67
CA TYR A 132 7.12 -10.41 -4.41
C TYR A 132 7.41 -11.88 -4.66
N LEU A 133 8.47 -12.40 -4.05
CA LEU A 133 8.78 -13.83 -4.06
C LEU A 133 8.13 -14.50 -2.85
N LEU A 134 7.33 -15.53 -3.11
CA LEU A 134 6.51 -16.25 -2.13
C LEU A 134 6.94 -17.71 -2.07
N ASP A 135 7.02 -18.28 -0.87
CA ASP A 135 7.10 -19.72 -0.66
C ASP A 135 5.70 -20.33 -0.83
N LEU A 136 5.51 -21.18 -1.84
CA LEU A 136 4.20 -21.75 -2.16
C LEU A 136 3.78 -22.85 -1.20
N SER A 137 4.65 -23.31 -0.29
CA SER A 137 4.29 -24.29 0.73
C SER A 137 3.47 -23.69 1.87
N ASN A 138 3.61 -22.38 2.11
CA ASN A 138 3.07 -21.72 3.31
C ASN A 138 2.55 -20.28 3.04
N GLY A 139 2.79 -19.73 1.84
CA GLY A 139 2.37 -18.39 1.44
C GLY A 139 3.23 -17.26 2.01
N VAL A 140 4.38 -17.57 2.63
CA VAL A 140 5.26 -16.56 3.24
C VAL A 140 6.04 -15.82 2.16
N GLN A 141 6.05 -14.49 2.24
CA GLN A 141 6.92 -13.65 1.42
C GLN A 141 8.38 -13.80 1.87
N ILE A 142 9.24 -14.21 0.94
CA ILE A 142 10.67 -14.41 1.15
C ILE A 142 11.45 -13.14 0.83
N ALA A 143 11.10 -12.47 -0.27
CA ALA A 143 11.80 -11.27 -0.73
C ALA A 143 10.88 -10.41 -1.60
N GLN A 144 11.30 -9.16 -1.82
CA GLN A 144 10.65 -8.25 -2.74
C GLN A 144 11.69 -7.39 -3.47
N VAL A 145 11.36 -6.98 -4.69
CA VAL A 145 12.12 -5.99 -5.46
C VAL A 145 11.16 -5.00 -6.09
N GLU A 146 11.61 -3.75 -6.23
CA GLU A 146 10.86 -2.69 -6.88
C GLU A 146 11.70 -2.02 -7.97
N SER A 147 11.02 -1.48 -8.98
CA SER A 147 11.63 -0.61 -9.98
C SER A 147 10.62 0.37 -10.58
N LEU A 148 11.14 1.40 -11.24
CA LEU A 148 10.30 2.29 -12.04
C LEU A 148 9.82 1.56 -13.29
N ASN A 149 8.58 1.81 -13.69
CA ASN A 149 8.06 1.28 -14.94
C ASN A 149 8.88 1.87 -16.11
N PRO A 150 9.57 1.04 -16.91
CA PRO A 150 10.46 1.50 -17.98
C PRO A 150 9.70 2.16 -19.15
N GLN A 151 8.38 1.99 -19.20
CA GLN A 151 7.53 2.63 -20.20
C GLN A 151 7.30 4.12 -19.93
N THR A 152 7.71 4.65 -18.76
CA THR A 152 7.64 6.08 -18.45
C THR A 152 8.37 6.96 -19.49
N ALA A 153 9.37 6.40 -20.18
CA ALA A 153 10.07 7.08 -21.28
C ALA A 153 9.20 7.29 -22.54
N PHE A 154 8.06 6.60 -22.66
CA PHE A 154 7.17 6.60 -23.82
C PHE A 154 5.79 7.23 -23.52
N GLY A 155 5.55 7.58 -22.26
CA GLY A 155 4.30 8.20 -21.82
C GLY A 155 4.23 8.30 -20.29
N GLU A 156 3.83 9.48 -19.81
CA GLU A 156 3.66 9.75 -18.38
C GLU A 156 2.43 9.03 -17.80
N ASP A 157 1.43 8.72 -18.64
CA ASP A 157 0.17 8.09 -18.27
C ASP A 157 -0.22 6.93 -19.19
N VAL A 158 -1.34 6.28 -18.87
CA VAL A 158 -1.88 5.16 -19.65
C VAL A 158 -2.26 5.56 -21.07
N ILE A 159 -2.90 6.72 -21.26
CA ILE A 159 -3.44 7.16 -22.55
C ILE A 159 -2.32 7.50 -23.54
N SER A 160 -1.27 8.18 -23.07
CA SER A 160 -0.09 8.49 -23.86
C SER A 160 0.63 7.22 -24.32
N ARG A 161 0.69 6.18 -23.48
CA ARG A 161 1.25 4.87 -23.88
C ARG A 161 0.37 4.12 -24.86
N ILE A 162 -0.96 4.12 -24.68
CA ILE A 162 -1.90 3.56 -25.67
C ILE A 162 -1.73 4.28 -27.01
N THR A 163 -1.56 5.61 -26.97
CA THR A 163 -1.34 6.41 -28.17
C THR A 163 -0.03 6.04 -28.86
N TYR A 164 1.06 5.88 -28.11
CA TYR A 164 2.34 5.42 -28.64
C TYR A 164 2.22 4.03 -29.28
N ALA A 165 1.63 3.08 -28.55
CA ALA A 165 1.38 1.71 -29.02
C ALA A 165 0.56 1.69 -30.32
N SER A 166 -0.41 2.59 -30.46
CA SER A 166 -1.32 2.61 -31.61
C SER A 166 -0.76 3.38 -32.82
N ARG A 167 0.14 4.36 -32.59
CA ARG A 167 0.69 5.21 -33.66
C ARG A 167 1.99 4.68 -34.24
N GLU A 168 2.86 4.15 -33.40
CA GLU A 168 4.15 3.65 -33.84
C GLU A 168 4.01 2.23 -34.37
N LYS A 169 4.59 1.97 -35.55
CA LYS A 169 4.47 0.68 -36.25
C LYS A 169 4.83 -0.52 -35.36
N ASP A 170 5.90 -0.38 -34.58
CA ASP A 170 6.40 -1.42 -33.67
C ASP A 170 6.12 -1.06 -32.19
N GLY A 171 5.25 -0.08 -31.94
CA GLY A 171 4.95 0.48 -30.62
C GLY A 171 4.58 -0.57 -29.56
N PRO A 172 3.65 -1.51 -29.83
CA PRO A 172 3.26 -2.53 -28.85
C PRO A 172 4.42 -3.47 -28.49
N ILE A 173 5.24 -3.85 -29.47
CA ILE A 173 6.40 -4.73 -29.28
C ILE A 173 7.46 -4.01 -28.45
N VAL A 174 7.78 -2.76 -28.78
CA VAL A 174 8.75 -1.95 -28.01
C VAL A 174 8.31 -1.82 -26.56
N LEU A 175 7.04 -1.51 -26.30
CA LEU A 175 6.51 -1.38 -24.94
C LEU A 175 6.50 -2.70 -24.18
N GLN A 176 6.16 -3.81 -24.84
CA GLN A 176 6.25 -5.16 -24.27
C GLN A 176 7.69 -5.50 -23.91
N GLU A 177 8.64 -5.33 -24.81
CA GLU A 177 10.06 -5.63 -24.57
C GLU A 177 10.60 -4.88 -23.36
N ARG A 178 10.18 -3.63 -23.13
CA ARG A 178 10.53 -2.87 -21.92
C ARG A 178 10.04 -3.57 -20.66
N PHE A 179 8.80 -4.05 -20.63
CA PHE A 179 8.30 -4.82 -19.50
C PHE A 179 9.03 -6.14 -19.32
N ILE A 180 9.17 -6.92 -20.38
CA ILE A 180 9.78 -8.25 -20.30
C ILE A 180 11.22 -8.18 -19.80
N ASN A 181 12.00 -7.21 -20.30
CA ASN A 181 13.37 -7.00 -19.82
C ASN A 181 13.41 -6.64 -18.33
N GLU A 182 12.51 -5.78 -17.86
CA GLU A 182 12.47 -5.38 -16.44
C GLU A 182 11.94 -6.51 -15.53
N ILE A 183 10.95 -7.27 -15.97
CA ILE A 183 10.45 -8.45 -15.24
C ILE A 183 11.58 -9.48 -15.09
N ASN A 184 12.30 -9.78 -16.17
CA ASN A 184 13.44 -10.70 -16.12
C ASN A 184 14.55 -10.20 -15.19
N HIS A 185 14.81 -8.88 -15.20
CA HIS A 185 15.75 -8.25 -14.28
C HIS A 185 15.32 -8.39 -12.81
N GLN A 186 14.04 -8.16 -12.50
CA GLN A 186 13.49 -8.34 -11.16
C GLN A 186 13.56 -9.81 -10.70
N ILE A 187 13.23 -10.77 -11.57
CA ILE A 187 13.35 -12.21 -11.29
C ILE A 187 14.80 -12.57 -10.95
N ASN A 188 15.76 -12.12 -11.76
CA ASN A 188 17.19 -12.39 -11.53
C ASN A 188 17.67 -11.81 -10.21
N LYS A 189 17.24 -10.59 -9.85
CA LYS A 189 17.53 -9.99 -8.55
C LYS A 189 16.94 -10.79 -7.39
N LEU A 190 15.69 -11.23 -7.51
CA LEU A 190 15.05 -12.07 -6.47
C LEU A 190 15.82 -13.37 -6.25
N VAL A 191 16.28 -14.01 -7.33
CA VAL A 191 17.14 -15.20 -7.29
C VAL A 191 18.47 -14.89 -6.62
N GLU A 192 19.13 -13.80 -7.00
CA GLU A 192 20.43 -13.39 -6.45
C GLU A 192 20.38 -13.13 -4.94
N ILE A 193 19.38 -12.36 -4.47
CA ILE A 193 19.30 -11.97 -3.05
C ILE A 193 18.88 -13.10 -2.13
N THR A 194 18.18 -14.12 -2.65
CA THR A 194 17.68 -15.24 -1.84
C THR A 194 18.49 -16.53 -1.99
N GLY A 195 19.27 -16.65 -3.07
CA GLY A 195 20.04 -17.84 -3.39
C GLY A 195 19.20 -19.05 -3.83
N ILE A 196 17.90 -18.88 -4.12
CA ILE A 196 17.07 -19.95 -4.66
C ILE A 196 17.46 -20.27 -6.11
N SER A 197 17.16 -21.48 -6.58
CA SER A 197 17.29 -21.77 -8.01
C SER A 197 16.09 -21.21 -8.77
N GLN A 198 16.33 -20.58 -9.92
CA GLN A 198 15.27 -20.12 -10.85
C GLN A 198 14.30 -21.25 -11.24
N ASN A 199 14.77 -22.50 -11.28
CA ASN A 199 13.94 -23.69 -11.57
C ASN A 199 12.93 -24.01 -10.46
N GLN A 200 13.11 -23.46 -9.25
CA GLN A 200 12.15 -23.62 -8.17
C GLN A 200 10.98 -22.64 -8.28
N ILE A 201 11.05 -21.64 -9.16
CA ILE A 201 9.98 -20.66 -9.36
C ILE A 201 8.99 -21.22 -10.40
N SER A 202 7.88 -21.78 -9.94
CA SER A 202 6.93 -22.54 -10.78
C SER A 202 5.66 -21.78 -11.15
N ARG A 203 5.40 -20.66 -10.49
CA ARG A 203 4.20 -19.84 -10.71
C ARG A 203 4.56 -18.36 -10.75
N ILE A 204 3.92 -17.62 -11.64
CA ILE A 204 3.93 -16.17 -11.62
C ILE A 204 2.50 -15.65 -11.86
N ALA A 205 2.03 -14.78 -10.99
CA ALA A 205 0.78 -14.06 -11.16
C ALA A 205 1.11 -12.58 -11.36
N ILE A 206 0.60 -11.98 -12.43
CA ILE A 206 0.84 -10.57 -12.73
C ILE A 206 -0.49 -9.82 -12.75
N VAL A 207 -0.59 -8.79 -11.92
CA VAL A 207 -1.73 -7.87 -11.84
C VAL A 207 -1.34 -6.52 -12.43
N GLY A 208 -2.34 -5.73 -12.81
CA GLY A 208 -2.17 -4.39 -13.36
C GLY A 208 -3.45 -3.94 -14.04
N ASN A 209 -3.59 -2.63 -14.25
CA ASN A 209 -4.74 -2.12 -14.97
C ASN A 209 -4.79 -2.67 -16.40
N THR A 210 -5.97 -2.57 -17.02
CA THR A 210 -6.25 -3.15 -18.33
C THR A 210 -5.22 -2.75 -19.39
N ALA A 211 -4.74 -1.51 -19.40
CA ALA A 211 -3.74 -1.09 -20.36
C ALA A 211 -2.38 -1.76 -20.11
N MET A 212 -1.92 -1.83 -18.85
CA MET A 212 -0.66 -2.52 -18.51
C MET A 212 -0.72 -4.00 -18.88
N HIS A 213 -1.87 -4.66 -18.66
CA HIS A 213 -2.14 -6.02 -19.12
C HIS A 213 -1.97 -6.17 -20.65
N HIS A 214 -2.60 -5.29 -21.43
CA HIS A 214 -2.54 -5.37 -22.90
C HIS A 214 -1.13 -5.07 -23.43
N LEU A 215 -0.43 -4.11 -22.84
CA LEU A 215 0.96 -3.78 -23.20
C LEU A 215 1.93 -4.93 -22.87
N LEU A 216 1.73 -5.64 -21.75
CA LEU A 216 2.52 -6.83 -21.42
C LEU A 216 2.36 -7.94 -22.46
N LEU A 217 1.16 -8.10 -23.02
CA LEU A 217 0.87 -9.11 -24.02
C LEU A 217 1.12 -8.66 -25.47
N ALA A 218 1.55 -7.41 -25.68
CA ALA A 218 1.54 -6.76 -27.00
C ALA A 218 0.18 -6.92 -27.74
N ALA A 219 -0.91 -6.90 -26.97
CA ALA A 219 -2.28 -7.00 -27.49
C ALA A 219 -2.74 -5.65 -28.06
N ASP A 220 -3.83 -5.66 -28.84
CA ASP A 220 -4.41 -4.44 -29.38
C ASP A 220 -4.96 -3.54 -28.26
N THR A 221 -4.41 -2.33 -28.17
CA THR A 221 -4.80 -1.28 -27.22
C THR A 221 -5.67 -0.19 -27.83
N HIS A 222 -5.90 -0.19 -29.15
CA HIS A 222 -6.58 0.90 -29.85
C HIS A 222 -7.96 1.21 -29.25
N THR A 223 -8.73 0.17 -28.97
CA THR A 223 -10.08 0.26 -28.39
C THR A 223 -10.09 0.73 -26.93
N LEU A 224 -8.95 0.71 -26.22
CA LEU A 224 -8.82 1.27 -24.88
C LEU A 224 -8.69 2.80 -24.90
N GLY A 225 -8.21 3.37 -26.00
CA GLY A 225 -8.08 4.82 -26.18
C GLY A 225 -9.34 5.51 -26.74
N MET A 226 -10.33 4.73 -27.18
CA MET A 226 -11.51 5.23 -27.88
C MET A 226 -12.79 4.69 -27.27
N ALA A 227 -13.79 5.56 -27.05
CA ALA A 227 -15.12 5.12 -26.62
C ALA A 227 -15.67 4.05 -27.59
N PRO A 228 -16.21 2.93 -27.08
CA PRO A 228 -16.66 2.66 -25.71
C PRO A 228 -15.61 2.05 -24.75
N TYR A 229 -14.30 2.23 -25.00
CA TYR A 229 -13.20 1.83 -24.10
C TYR A 229 -13.17 0.33 -23.78
N GLN A 230 -13.36 -0.51 -24.80
CA GLN A 230 -13.46 -1.95 -24.61
C GLN A 230 -12.08 -2.63 -24.67
N PRO A 231 -11.74 -3.50 -23.70
CA PRO A 231 -10.55 -4.34 -23.82
C PRO A 231 -10.72 -5.38 -24.93
N SER A 232 -9.64 -5.66 -25.66
CA SER A 232 -9.61 -6.77 -26.62
C SER A 232 -9.52 -8.13 -25.92
N ILE A 233 -9.05 -8.16 -24.66
CA ILE A 233 -8.98 -9.35 -23.79
C ILE A 233 -9.67 -9.05 -22.45
N SER A 234 -10.82 -9.69 -22.19
CA SER A 234 -11.53 -9.57 -20.90
C SER A 234 -11.32 -10.76 -19.97
N GLY A 235 -11.23 -11.98 -20.52
CA GLY A 235 -11.06 -13.20 -19.72
C GLY A 235 -9.68 -13.31 -19.08
N PRO A 236 -9.51 -14.20 -18.07
CA PRO A 236 -8.20 -14.46 -17.50
C PRO A 236 -7.29 -15.11 -18.55
N THR A 237 -5.99 -14.81 -18.49
CA THR A 237 -4.99 -15.42 -19.37
C THR A 237 -4.11 -16.37 -18.59
N MET A 238 -4.09 -17.64 -19.00
CA MET A 238 -3.15 -18.66 -18.51
C MET A 238 -2.23 -19.03 -19.66
N THR A 239 -0.92 -18.87 -19.47
CA THR A 239 0.08 -19.12 -20.51
C THR A 239 1.41 -19.54 -19.88
N LYS A 240 2.39 -19.93 -20.69
CA LYS A 240 3.75 -20.15 -20.20
C LYS A 240 4.52 -18.81 -20.19
N PRO A 241 5.30 -18.50 -19.14
CA PRO A 241 6.09 -17.26 -19.08
C PRO A 241 7.00 -17.09 -20.32
N LEU A 242 7.64 -18.17 -20.77
CA LEU A 242 8.53 -18.16 -21.92
C LEU A 242 7.84 -17.81 -23.25
N GLN A 243 6.52 -18.03 -23.39
CA GLN A 243 5.79 -17.68 -24.61
C GLN A 243 5.68 -16.17 -24.83
N ILE A 244 5.82 -15.37 -23.77
CA ILE A 244 5.85 -13.91 -23.84
C ILE A 244 7.24 -13.34 -23.51
N GLY A 245 8.26 -14.19 -23.40
CA GLY A 245 9.66 -13.77 -23.16
C GLY A 245 10.08 -13.65 -21.69
N ILE A 246 9.23 -14.03 -20.73
CA ILE A 246 9.63 -14.10 -19.31
C ILE A 246 10.48 -15.35 -19.09
N GLN A 247 11.71 -15.15 -18.63
CA GLN A 247 12.72 -16.18 -18.41
C GLN A 247 12.43 -16.93 -17.11
N MET A 248 11.70 -18.03 -17.21
CA MET A 248 11.43 -18.99 -16.14
C MET A 248 11.52 -20.41 -16.69
N SER A 249 11.35 -21.42 -15.84
CA SER A 249 11.37 -22.83 -16.28
C SER A 249 10.23 -23.15 -17.26
N ASP A 250 10.43 -24.14 -18.13
CA ASP A 250 9.41 -24.62 -19.10
C ASP A 250 8.12 -25.16 -18.47
N SER A 251 8.20 -25.55 -17.20
CA SER A 251 7.08 -26.02 -16.36
C SER A 251 6.38 -24.89 -15.61
N SER A 252 6.89 -23.66 -15.66
CA SER A 252 6.29 -22.54 -14.96
C SER A 252 5.00 -22.08 -15.65
N GLU A 253 4.03 -21.61 -14.87
CA GLU A 253 2.78 -21.05 -15.36
C GLU A 253 2.67 -19.56 -15.02
N LEU A 254 2.21 -18.78 -16.00
CA LEU A 254 1.84 -17.39 -15.86
C LEU A 254 0.31 -17.27 -15.81
N TYR A 255 -0.17 -16.57 -14.77
CA TYR A 255 -1.56 -16.16 -14.62
C TYR A 255 -1.69 -14.64 -14.70
N LEU A 256 -2.58 -14.18 -15.57
CA LEU A 256 -3.08 -12.81 -15.62
C LEU A 256 -4.58 -12.83 -15.27
N PRO A 257 -5.02 -12.11 -14.23
CA PRO A 257 -6.44 -12.00 -13.92
C PRO A 257 -7.24 -11.33 -15.04
N SER A 258 -8.56 -11.51 -14.99
CA SER A 258 -9.50 -10.90 -15.94
C SER A 258 -9.47 -9.38 -15.92
N ASN A 259 -9.68 -8.75 -17.07
CA ASN A 259 -9.96 -7.32 -17.16
C ASN A 259 -11.48 -7.12 -17.11
N ILE A 260 -11.95 -6.35 -16.13
CA ILE A 260 -13.38 -6.12 -15.93
C ILE A 260 -13.91 -5.12 -16.97
N ALA A 261 -13.15 -4.05 -17.24
CA ALA A 261 -13.49 -3.01 -18.20
C ALA A 261 -12.21 -2.31 -18.75
N GLY A 262 -12.35 -1.32 -19.62
CA GLY A 262 -11.21 -0.60 -20.19
C GLY A 262 -10.30 0.09 -19.16
N PHE A 263 -10.87 0.52 -18.04
CA PHE A 263 -10.17 1.21 -16.95
C PHE A 263 -10.22 0.46 -15.61
N VAL A 264 -10.71 -0.79 -15.60
CA VAL A 264 -10.77 -1.62 -14.39
C VAL A 264 -10.14 -2.97 -14.73
N GLY A 265 -8.91 -3.17 -14.27
CA GLY A 265 -8.06 -4.29 -14.69
C GLY A 265 -7.88 -5.38 -13.64
N GLY A 266 -6.86 -6.20 -13.86
CA GLY A 266 -6.51 -7.32 -12.98
C GLY A 266 -5.96 -6.89 -11.62
N ASP A 267 -5.45 -5.67 -11.50
CA ASP A 267 -5.14 -5.01 -10.22
C ASP A 267 -6.37 -4.92 -9.31
N THR A 268 -7.49 -4.45 -9.84
CA THR A 268 -8.76 -4.39 -9.09
C THR A 268 -9.24 -5.79 -8.71
N VAL A 269 -9.06 -6.78 -9.59
CA VAL A 269 -9.36 -8.19 -9.26
C VAL A 269 -8.47 -8.68 -8.12
N GLY A 270 -7.17 -8.36 -8.15
CA GLY A 270 -6.24 -8.65 -7.07
C GLY A 270 -6.68 -8.01 -5.75
N PHE A 271 -7.11 -6.74 -5.78
CA PHE A 271 -7.66 -6.03 -4.64
C PHE A 271 -8.90 -6.71 -4.06
N ILE A 272 -9.88 -7.04 -4.92
CA ILE A 272 -11.11 -7.77 -4.56
C ILE A 272 -10.78 -9.07 -3.84
N LEU A 273 -9.88 -9.88 -4.42
CA LEU A 273 -9.50 -11.19 -3.88
C LEU A 273 -8.71 -11.06 -2.57
N SER A 274 -7.87 -10.03 -2.43
CA SER A 274 -7.11 -9.80 -1.19
C SER A 274 -8.02 -9.53 0.01
N GLN A 275 -9.13 -8.79 -0.22
CA GLN A 275 -10.09 -8.42 0.82
C GLN A 275 -11.30 -9.36 0.87
N ARG A 276 -11.39 -10.32 -0.06
CA ARG A 276 -12.53 -11.23 -0.25
C ARG A 276 -13.87 -10.51 -0.37
N LEU A 277 -13.90 -9.38 -1.06
CA LEU A 277 -15.13 -8.60 -1.29
C LEU A 277 -16.20 -9.46 -1.97
N ASP A 278 -15.79 -10.46 -2.76
CA ASP A 278 -16.63 -11.47 -3.41
C ASP A 278 -17.43 -12.36 -2.44
N LEU A 279 -16.99 -12.47 -1.18
CA LEU A 279 -17.64 -13.32 -0.18
C LEU A 279 -18.26 -12.53 0.98
N VAL A 280 -18.05 -11.22 1.08
CA VAL A 280 -18.52 -10.45 2.22
C VAL A 280 -20.04 -10.40 2.21
N ASP A 281 -20.67 -10.83 3.30
CA ASP A 281 -22.13 -10.81 3.49
C ASP A 281 -22.56 -9.52 4.20
N ASP A 282 -22.04 -8.40 3.71
CA ASP A 282 -22.29 -7.03 4.15
C ASP A 282 -22.20 -6.09 2.94
N VAL A 283 -22.63 -4.85 3.10
CA VAL A 283 -22.37 -3.79 2.12
C VAL A 283 -21.02 -3.14 2.42
N VAL A 284 -20.04 -3.36 1.54
CA VAL A 284 -18.65 -2.87 1.71
C VAL A 284 -18.19 -2.12 0.47
N ILE A 285 -17.60 -0.95 0.67
CA ILE A 285 -16.92 -0.21 -0.38
C ILE A 285 -15.41 -0.36 -0.18
N GLY A 286 -14.74 -0.92 -1.17
CA GLY A 286 -13.29 -0.88 -1.32
C GLY A 286 -12.90 0.26 -2.24
N ILE A 287 -11.87 1.02 -1.86
CA ILE A 287 -11.33 2.12 -2.67
C ILE A 287 -9.83 1.90 -2.80
N ASP A 288 -9.36 1.71 -4.02
CA ASP A 288 -7.94 1.77 -4.34
C ASP A 288 -7.58 3.21 -4.71
N ILE A 289 -6.72 3.83 -3.90
CA ILE A 289 -6.34 5.22 -4.08
C ILE A 289 -5.03 5.27 -4.87
N GLY A 290 -5.16 5.41 -6.18
CA GLY A 290 -4.08 5.73 -7.09
C GLY A 290 -4.49 6.79 -8.11
N THR A 291 -3.72 6.89 -9.18
CA THR A 291 -3.98 7.82 -10.29
C THR A 291 -5.40 7.71 -10.88
N ASN A 292 -5.97 6.50 -10.94
CA ASN A 292 -7.26 6.21 -11.57
C ASN A 292 -8.41 5.91 -10.59
N GLY A 293 -8.15 5.94 -9.28
CA GLY A 293 -9.17 5.78 -8.24
C GLY A 293 -10.20 4.67 -8.50
N GLU A 294 -9.79 3.41 -8.43
CA GLU A 294 -10.68 2.26 -8.60
C GLU A 294 -11.55 2.06 -7.35
N ILE A 295 -12.86 1.94 -7.56
CA ILE A 295 -13.84 1.78 -6.48
C ILE A 295 -14.63 0.52 -6.74
N VAL A 296 -14.79 -0.31 -5.70
CA VAL A 296 -15.55 -1.55 -5.72
C VAL A 296 -16.60 -1.51 -4.63
N LEU A 297 -17.86 -1.65 -4.99
CA LEU A 297 -18.96 -1.90 -4.07
C LEU A 297 -19.26 -3.40 -4.06
N SER A 298 -19.17 -4.02 -2.88
CA SER A 298 -19.73 -5.32 -2.59
C SER A 298 -21.07 -5.14 -1.88
N ASP A 299 -22.12 -5.71 -2.44
CA ASP A 299 -23.46 -5.81 -1.87
C ASP A 299 -23.76 -7.29 -1.64
N HIS A 300 -23.45 -7.78 -0.44
CA HIS A 300 -23.66 -9.18 -0.05
C HIS A 300 -22.99 -10.16 -1.04
N GLY A 301 -21.74 -9.87 -1.43
CA GLY A 301 -20.93 -10.65 -2.36
C GLY A 301 -21.17 -10.32 -3.84
N LYS A 302 -22.20 -9.53 -4.18
CA LYS A 302 -22.39 -9.02 -5.53
C LYS A 302 -21.51 -7.79 -5.74
N LEU A 303 -20.68 -7.83 -6.78
CA LEU A 303 -19.67 -6.80 -7.03
C LEU A 303 -20.10 -5.82 -8.12
N TYR A 304 -19.87 -4.55 -7.86
CA TYR A 304 -19.97 -3.44 -8.80
C TYR A 304 -18.68 -2.63 -8.72
N CYS A 305 -18.22 -2.07 -9.83
CA CYS A 305 -16.99 -1.30 -9.84
C CYS A 305 -17.04 -0.14 -10.81
N CYS A 306 -16.29 0.91 -10.51
CA CYS A 306 -15.99 1.98 -11.43
C CYS A 306 -14.54 2.45 -11.26
N SER A 307 -14.03 3.20 -12.23
CA SER A 307 -12.77 3.93 -12.14
C SER A 307 -13.08 5.42 -12.23
N ALA A 308 -12.41 6.23 -11.42
CA ALA A 308 -12.58 7.67 -11.36
C ALA A 308 -11.23 8.37 -11.51
N ALA A 309 -11.09 9.24 -12.51
CA ALA A 309 -9.85 9.99 -12.77
C ALA A 309 -9.50 10.97 -11.62
N ALA A 310 -8.94 10.46 -10.54
CA ALA A 310 -8.57 11.21 -9.35
C ALA A 310 -7.26 11.98 -9.55
N GLY A 311 -6.35 11.45 -10.36
CA GLY A 311 -5.01 11.96 -10.53
C GLY A 311 -4.10 11.64 -9.33
N PRO A 312 -2.77 11.77 -9.48
CA PRO A 312 -1.80 11.28 -8.50
C PRO A 312 -1.56 12.28 -7.35
N ALA A 313 -2.58 13.04 -6.95
CA ALA A 313 -2.45 14.05 -5.90
C ALA A 313 -2.05 13.42 -4.56
N PHE A 314 -2.66 12.29 -4.20
CA PHE A 314 -2.32 11.53 -2.99
C PHE A 314 -1.01 10.74 -3.08
N GLU A 315 -0.48 10.53 -4.30
CA GLU A 315 0.87 9.99 -4.50
C GLU A 315 1.95 11.08 -4.39
N GLY A 316 1.53 12.35 -4.28
CA GLY A 316 2.41 13.52 -4.17
C GLY A 316 2.95 14.03 -5.51
N ALA A 317 2.62 13.41 -6.65
CA ALA A 317 3.25 13.74 -7.94
C ALA A 317 2.82 15.11 -8.50
N THR A 318 1.60 15.57 -8.23
CA THR A 318 1.10 16.89 -8.68
C THR A 318 1.13 17.98 -7.61
N ILE A 319 1.67 17.65 -6.44
CA ILE A 319 1.81 18.57 -5.29
C ILE A 319 3.22 19.16 -5.30
N LEU A 320 3.34 20.48 -5.15
CA LEU A 320 4.62 21.21 -5.33
C LEU A 320 5.79 20.62 -4.51
N HIS A 321 5.53 20.30 -3.24
CA HIS A 321 6.48 19.63 -2.35
C HIS A 321 6.02 18.21 -2.00
N GLY A 322 5.18 17.60 -2.84
CA GLY A 322 4.77 16.22 -2.67
C GLY A 322 5.91 15.26 -3.03
N MET A 323 5.95 14.13 -2.34
CA MET A 323 6.89 13.05 -2.58
C MET A 323 6.31 11.73 -2.11
N ARG A 324 6.91 10.61 -2.55
CA ARG A 324 6.55 9.28 -2.06
C ARG A 324 6.82 9.14 -0.55
N GLY A 325 6.12 8.21 0.09
CA GLY A 325 6.36 7.81 1.49
C GLY A 325 7.71 7.11 1.64
N GLN A 326 8.77 7.88 1.83
CA GLN A 326 10.14 7.42 2.01
C GLN A 326 10.88 8.33 2.99
N THR A 327 12.09 7.95 3.40
CA THR A 327 12.90 8.72 4.35
C THR A 327 12.98 10.21 4.01
N GLY A 328 12.59 11.05 4.96
CA GLY A 328 12.50 12.51 4.82
C GLY A 328 11.14 13.03 4.37
N ALA A 329 10.17 12.18 4.03
CA ALA A 329 8.79 12.60 3.80
C ALA A 329 8.09 12.87 5.14
N ILE A 330 7.38 13.99 5.24
CA ILE A 330 6.43 14.25 6.32
C ILE A 330 5.26 13.29 6.12
N GLU A 331 4.96 12.47 7.13
CA GLU A 331 3.87 11.49 7.10
C GLU A 331 2.68 11.83 7.99
N TYR A 332 2.87 12.78 8.90
CA TYR A 332 1.83 13.26 9.80
C TYR A 332 1.98 14.76 10.00
N LEU A 333 0.85 15.47 10.08
CA LEU A 333 0.82 16.89 10.39
C LEU A 333 -0.38 17.26 11.28
N SER A 334 -0.15 18.09 12.31
CA SER A 334 -1.20 18.67 13.15
C SER A 334 -1.00 20.17 13.33
N ILE A 335 -2.09 20.95 13.33
CA ILE A 335 -2.06 22.39 13.60
C ILE A 335 -2.82 22.67 14.89
N ASP A 336 -2.08 22.94 15.96
CA ASP A 336 -2.67 23.35 17.24
C ASP A 336 -2.91 24.87 17.28
N ASP A 337 -1.91 25.65 16.88
CA ASP A 337 -2.00 27.10 16.70
C ASP A 337 -1.68 27.44 15.24
N LYS A 338 -2.61 28.14 14.58
CA LYS A 338 -2.51 28.55 13.17
C LYS A 338 -1.29 29.42 12.88
N ASP A 339 -0.75 30.12 13.87
CA ASP A 339 0.40 31.00 13.73
C ASP A 339 1.71 30.27 14.08
N GLU A 340 1.69 29.14 14.77
CA GLU A 340 2.89 28.38 15.15
C GLU A 340 3.27 27.31 14.13
N ARG A 341 4.50 26.77 14.29
CA ARG A 341 4.96 25.68 13.45
C ARG A 341 4.07 24.46 13.71
N PRO A 342 3.51 23.81 12.67
CA PRO A 342 2.75 22.59 12.85
C PRO A 342 3.63 21.49 13.46
N GLU A 343 3.01 20.63 14.27
CA GLU A 343 3.63 19.37 14.67
C GLU A 343 3.72 18.46 13.45
N ILE A 344 4.90 17.86 13.22
CA ILE A 344 5.14 16.99 12.08
C ILE A 344 5.86 15.72 12.53
N SER A 345 5.51 14.58 11.92
CA SER A 345 6.34 13.37 11.94
C SER A 345 6.94 13.13 10.56
N VAL A 346 8.19 12.66 10.54
CA VAL A 346 8.97 12.45 9.31
C VAL A 346 9.48 11.02 9.27
N ILE A 347 9.24 10.34 8.16
CA ILE A 347 9.70 8.97 7.94
C ILE A 347 11.22 8.93 8.08
N GLY A 348 11.70 8.07 8.97
CA GLY A 348 13.13 7.88 9.26
C GLY A 348 13.76 8.95 10.16
N GLU A 349 12.94 9.77 10.85
CA GLU A 349 13.37 10.72 11.91
C GLU A 349 14.40 11.76 11.44
N GLY A 350 14.46 12.04 10.14
CA GLY A 350 15.41 12.96 9.50
C GLY A 350 14.84 14.36 9.20
N PRO A 351 15.61 15.24 8.54
CA PRO A 351 15.11 16.54 8.09
C PRO A 351 14.01 16.35 7.03
N PRO A 352 12.91 17.14 7.10
CA PRO A 352 11.82 17.01 6.14
C PRO A 352 12.24 17.52 4.76
N ARG A 353 11.82 16.80 3.72
CA ARG A 353 12.13 17.06 2.30
C ARG A 353 10.88 17.33 1.46
N GLY A 354 9.72 16.87 1.92
CA GLY A 354 8.43 16.98 1.24
C GLY A 354 7.31 16.29 2.02
N LEU A 355 6.14 16.17 1.39
CA LEU A 355 4.91 15.63 1.97
C LEU A 355 4.55 14.31 1.28
N CYS A 356 4.26 13.24 2.02
CA CYS A 356 3.63 12.05 1.43
C CYS A 356 2.10 12.12 1.51
N GLY A 357 1.43 11.13 0.91
CA GLY A 357 -0.03 11.11 0.76
C GLY A 357 -0.82 11.35 2.04
N SER A 358 -0.44 10.70 3.14
CA SER A 358 -1.05 10.90 4.46
C SER A 358 -0.96 12.35 4.93
N ALA A 359 0.23 12.95 4.87
CA ALA A 359 0.43 14.35 5.25
C ALA A 359 -0.29 15.33 4.31
N ILE A 360 -0.44 15.00 3.02
CA ILE A 360 -1.20 15.84 2.07
C ILE A 360 -2.68 15.92 2.51
N ILE A 361 -3.25 14.81 2.98
CA ILE A 361 -4.62 14.78 3.53
C ILE A 361 -4.68 15.58 4.83
N ASP A 362 -3.75 15.32 5.76
CA ASP A 362 -3.68 16.02 7.05
C ASP A 362 -3.55 17.54 6.87
N VAL A 363 -2.71 18.00 5.94
CA VAL A 363 -2.54 19.43 5.65
C VAL A 363 -3.87 20.07 5.26
N VAL A 364 -4.61 19.49 4.33
CA VAL A 364 -5.89 20.08 3.91
C VAL A 364 -6.90 20.04 5.06
N ALA A 365 -6.97 18.94 5.81
CA ALA A 365 -7.88 18.81 6.95
C ALA A 365 -7.58 19.82 8.07
N GLU A 366 -6.32 19.95 8.47
CA GLU A 366 -5.90 20.83 9.55
C GLU A 366 -5.95 22.31 9.14
N LEU A 367 -5.64 22.64 7.88
CA LEU A 367 -5.84 24.00 7.38
C LEU A 367 -7.32 24.41 7.38
N HIS A 368 -8.23 23.49 7.06
CA HIS A 368 -9.68 23.76 7.08
C HIS A 368 -10.17 23.95 8.51
N LYS A 369 -9.81 23.02 9.40
CA LYS A 369 -10.12 23.08 10.84
C LYS A 369 -9.58 24.34 11.52
N ALA A 370 -8.39 24.80 11.14
CA ALA A 370 -7.79 26.04 11.64
C ALA A 370 -8.37 27.32 11.00
N GLY A 371 -9.30 27.19 10.05
CA GLY A 371 -9.89 28.31 9.29
C GLY A 371 -8.91 29.00 8.34
N ILE A 372 -7.76 28.38 8.05
CA ILE A 372 -6.77 28.90 7.10
C ILE A 372 -7.23 28.68 5.65
N ILE A 373 -7.99 27.62 5.38
CA ILE A 373 -8.78 27.49 4.15
C ILE A 373 -10.28 27.53 4.47
N ASP A 374 -11.06 28.15 3.58
CA ASP A 374 -12.53 28.12 3.65
C ASP A 374 -13.12 26.86 2.98
N ASP A 375 -14.45 26.74 3.01
CA ASP A 375 -15.18 25.60 2.42
C ASP A 375 -15.01 25.48 0.90
N THR A 376 -14.60 26.55 0.22
CA THR A 376 -14.27 26.51 -1.22
C THR A 376 -12.85 26.02 -1.48
N GLY A 377 -12.04 25.89 -0.42
CA GLY A 377 -10.62 25.56 -0.44
C GLY A 377 -9.72 26.79 -0.65
N ARG A 378 -10.23 28.01 -0.50
CA ARG A 378 -9.43 29.23 -0.68
C ARG A 378 -8.56 29.47 0.55
N LEU A 379 -7.25 29.64 0.34
CA LEU A 379 -6.32 30.07 1.39
C LEU A 379 -6.61 31.52 1.79
N LEU A 380 -6.92 31.71 3.07
CA LEU A 380 -7.18 33.00 3.70
C LEU A 380 -5.92 33.49 4.42
N LYS A 381 -5.66 34.80 4.38
CA LYS A 381 -4.52 35.42 5.08
C LYS A 381 -4.82 35.64 6.57
N LEU A 382 -5.16 34.55 7.26
CA LEU A 382 -5.57 34.54 8.66
C LEU A 382 -4.49 33.97 9.61
N SER A 383 -3.34 33.59 9.07
CA SER A 383 -2.15 33.12 9.79
C SER A 383 -0.91 33.83 9.26
N ARG A 384 0.07 34.11 10.14
CA ARG A 384 1.38 34.65 9.76
C ARG A 384 2.20 33.70 8.87
N ARG A 385 1.83 32.42 8.83
CA ARG A 385 2.47 31.39 7.98
C ARG A 385 1.89 31.37 6.57
N VAL A 386 0.78 32.05 6.32
CA VAL A 386 0.22 32.24 4.97
C VAL A 386 0.91 33.42 4.30
N GLN A 387 1.58 33.13 3.19
CA GLN A 387 2.31 34.10 2.40
C GLN A 387 1.85 34.04 0.95
N GLU A 388 1.95 35.18 0.27
CA GLU A 388 1.66 35.27 -1.15
C GLU A 388 2.94 35.66 -1.89
N THR A 389 3.36 34.82 -2.83
CA THR A 389 4.56 35.07 -3.63
C THR A 389 4.19 35.18 -5.10
N LYS A 390 4.95 35.96 -5.88
CA LYS A 390 4.75 36.05 -7.33
C LYS A 390 4.87 34.70 -8.04
N LYS A 391 5.66 33.77 -7.49
CA LYS A 391 5.94 32.47 -8.10
C LYS A 391 4.86 31.42 -7.81
N TYR A 392 4.35 31.39 -6.58
CA TYR A 392 3.46 30.32 -6.12
C TYR A 392 2.06 30.78 -5.73
N GLY A 393 1.80 32.10 -5.76
CA GLY A 393 0.55 32.68 -5.25
C GLY A 393 0.43 32.49 -3.73
N PRO A 394 -0.80 32.44 -3.19
CA PRO A 394 -1.08 32.12 -1.79
C PRO A 394 -0.59 30.72 -1.42
N SER A 395 0.14 30.63 -0.31
CA SER A 395 0.72 29.39 0.20
C SER A 395 0.88 29.41 1.71
N TYR A 396 0.69 28.27 2.36
CA TYR A 396 0.96 28.07 3.77
C TYR A 396 2.36 27.49 3.96
N SER A 397 3.17 28.06 4.86
CA SER A 397 4.50 27.55 5.18
C SER A 397 4.43 26.47 6.27
N ILE A 398 4.62 25.22 5.87
CA ILE A 398 4.72 24.08 6.80
C ILE A 398 6.07 24.15 7.53
N VAL A 399 7.16 24.30 6.77
CA VAL A 399 8.52 24.50 7.29
C VAL A 399 9.11 25.75 6.67
N THR A 400 9.53 26.71 7.48
CA THR A 400 10.25 27.91 6.99
C THR A 400 11.75 27.62 6.79
N LYS A 401 12.45 28.53 6.11
CA LYS A 401 13.91 28.39 5.90
C LYS A 401 14.68 28.47 7.21
N GLU A 402 14.17 29.21 8.17
CA GLU A 402 14.77 29.42 9.49
C GLU A 402 14.58 28.20 10.40
N GLU A 403 13.46 27.48 10.21
CA GLU A 403 13.13 26.25 10.95
C GLU A 403 13.85 25.00 10.41
N SER A 404 14.45 25.11 9.23
CA SER A 404 15.14 24.02 8.54
C SER A 404 16.65 24.15 8.69
N VAL A 405 17.28 23.12 9.27
CA VAL A 405 18.76 23.03 9.37
C VAL A 405 19.43 23.14 8.00
N GLN A 406 18.78 22.66 6.95
CA GLN A 406 19.26 22.71 5.57
C GLN A 406 18.77 23.94 4.80
N ARG A 407 18.06 24.87 5.46
CA ARG A 407 17.37 26.03 4.84
C ARG A 407 16.38 25.65 3.73
N ASN A 408 15.86 24.43 3.79
CA ASN A 408 14.81 23.95 2.90
C ASN A 408 13.45 24.46 3.40
N GLN A 409 12.71 25.13 2.53
CA GLN A 409 11.35 25.56 2.78
C GLN A 409 10.38 24.52 2.23
N ILE A 410 9.33 24.20 2.98
CA ILE A 410 8.22 23.35 2.53
C ILE A 410 6.94 24.16 2.66
N ILE A 411 6.31 24.42 1.52
CA ILE A 411 5.06 25.16 1.42
C ILE A 411 3.95 24.29 0.82
N PHE A 412 2.71 24.65 1.13
CA PHE A 412 1.52 24.07 0.52
C PHE A 412 0.70 25.18 -0.13
N THR A 413 0.50 25.12 -1.45
CA THR A 413 -0.03 26.22 -2.25
C THR A 413 -1.53 26.11 -2.46
N GLN A 414 -2.15 27.21 -2.91
CA GLN A 414 -3.55 27.20 -3.36
C GLN A 414 -3.80 26.18 -4.48
N LYS A 415 -2.82 25.97 -5.36
CA LYS A 415 -2.89 24.96 -6.42
C LYS A 415 -2.89 23.55 -5.84
N ASP A 416 -2.07 23.29 -4.83
CA ASP A 416 -2.01 21.99 -4.15
C ASP A 416 -3.35 21.66 -3.48
N VAL A 417 -3.97 22.63 -2.78
CA VAL A 417 -5.33 22.47 -2.23
C VAL A 417 -6.33 22.06 -3.33
N ARG A 418 -6.26 22.71 -4.50
CA ARG A 418 -7.15 22.40 -5.62
C ARG A 418 -6.92 20.98 -6.18
N GLN A 419 -5.67 20.51 -6.23
CA GLN A 419 -5.37 19.14 -6.67
C GLN A 419 -5.98 18.10 -5.73
N VAL A 420 -5.87 18.30 -4.41
CA VAL A 420 -6.49 17.41 -3.42
C VAL A 420 -8.01 17.42 -3.54
N GLN A 421 -8.62 18.60 -3.73
CA GLN A 421 -10.07 18.71 -3.92
C GLN A 421 -10.56 17.95 -5.15
N LEU A 422 -9.86 18.05 -6.28
CA LEU A 422 -10.22 17.35 -7.52
C LEU A 422 -10.14 15.83 -7.32
N ALA A 423 -9.05 15.34 -6.73
CA ALA A 423 -8.86 13.92 -6.47
C ALA A 423 -9.94 13.37 -5.52
N LYS A 424 -10.18 14.06 -4.40
CA LYS A 424 -11.25 13.70 -3.45
C LYS A 424 -12.63 13.73 -4.09
N ALA A 425 -12.92 14.74 -4.91
CA ALA A 425 -14.22 14.88 -5.57
C ALA A 425 -14.46 13.77 -6.59
N ALA A 426 -13.44 13.35 -7.35
CA ALA A 426 -13.54 12.24 -8.29
C ALA A 426 -13.90 10.92 -7.57
N ILE A 427 -13.16 10.59 -6.50
CA ILE A 427 -13.43 9.38 -5.70
C ILE A 427 -14.83 9.44 -5.08
N GLN A 428 -15.21 10.59 -4.51
CA GLN A 428 -16.54 10.76 -3.93
C GLN A 428 -17.64 10.61 -4.98
N ALA A 429 -17.49 11.23 -6.16
CA ALA A 429 -18.48 11.13 -7.22
C ALA A 429 -18.67 9.68 -7.71
N GLY A 430 -17.57 8.94 -7.92
CA GLY A 430 -17.63 7.53 -8.27
C GLY A 430 -18.28 6.68 -7.16
N THR A 431 -17.97 6.96 -5.90
CA THR A 431 -18.56 6.26 -4.75
C THR A 431 -20.06 6.50 -4.67
N THR A 432 -20.51 7.75 -4.82
CA THR A 432 -21.94 8.09 -4.82
C THR A 432 -22.68 7.41 -5.97
N LEU A 433 -22.10 7.41 -7.18
CA LEU A 433 -22.70 6.75 -8.35
C LEU A 433 -22.92 5.25 -8.14
N LEU A 434 -22.00 4.56 -7.45
CA LEU A 434 -22.16 3.14 -7.15
C LEU A 434 -23.23 2.87 -6.08
N LEU A 435 -23.49 3.85 -5.20
CA LEU A 435 -24.48 3.73 -4.12
C LEU A 435 -25.92 4.11 -4.55
N GLU A 436 -26.07 4.82 -5.67
CA GLU A 436 -27.35 5.12 -6.31
C GLU A 436 -27.90 3.90 -7.07
#